data_AF-A0AA88HGF5-F1
#
_entry.id   AF-A0AA88HGF5-F1
#
_cell.length_a   1.000
_cell.length_b   1.000
_cell.length_c   1.000
_cell.angle_alpha   90.00
_cell.angle_beta   90.00
_cell.angle_gamma   90.00
#
_symmetry.space_group_name_H-M   'P 1'
#
loop_
_entity.id
_entity.type
_entity.pdbx_description
1 polymer ?
#
loop_
_entity_poly.entity_id
_entity_poly.type
_entity_poly.pdbx_seq_one_letter_code
_entity_poly.pdbx_strand_id
1 'polypeptide(L)'
;MRLGHHSTSDDSTAYRSVDEVRYWDERDHPIARLKYYLVSKGWWDDAKEKAWKEQNKKEIAECIETPRYIVEQEHIVTKILSNQGLVEGVLRHIIFSDVLTDISLAGLYFEVKFQQIIEKILFCRFLQAFARAEKKLKPNWTELFKDVYHEMPQHLR
;
A
#
# COMPACT_ATOMS: atom_id res chain seq x y z
N MET A 1 -7.14 -17.61 -11.95
CA MET A 1 -6.02 -18.54 -11.71
C MET A 1 -4.87 -17.76 -11.03
N ARG A 2 -4.07 -18.39 -10.15
CA ARG A 2 -2.91 -17.72 -9.53
C ARG A 2 -1.69 -17.86 -10.43
N LEU A 3 -1.16 -16.75 -10.94
CA LEU A 3 0.00 -16.77 -11.84
C LEU A 3 1.30 -17.13 -11.11
N GLY A 4 1.50 -16.64 -9.88
CA GLY A 4 2.68 -16.96 -9.07
C GLY A 4 2.63 -18.34 -8.39
N HIS A 5 3.75 -18.70 -7.77
CA HIS A 5 3.89 -19.91 -6.94
C HIS A 5 3.06 -19.86 -5.67
N HIS A 6 2.70 -21.01 -5.08
CA HIS A 6 1.87 -21.11 -3.88
C HIS A 6 2.45 -20.31 -2.69
N SER A 7 3.77 -20.27 -2.59
CA SER A 7 4.54 -19.49 -1.62
C SER A 7 5.89 -19.12 -2.25
N THR A 8 6.73 -18.40 -1.53
CA THR A 8 8.11 -18.11 -1.96
C THR A 8 9.01 -19.35 -1.97
N SER A 9 8.62 -20.42 -1.28
CA SER A 9 9.34 -21.70 -1.23
C SER A 9 8.81 -22.76 -2.21
N ASP A 10 7.69 -22.48 -2.88
CA ASP A 10 7.03 -23.41 -3.79
C ASP A 10 7.57 -23.24 -5.22
N ASP A 11 7.70 -24.37 -5.93
CA ASP A 11 7.92 -24.40 -7.38
C ASP A 11 6.75 -25.11 -8.05
N SER A 12 5.84 -24.30 -8.55
CA SER A 12 4.64 -24.81 -9.22
C SER A 12 4.91 -25.45 -10.58
N THR A 13 6.07 -25.21 -11.20
CA THR A 13 6.40 -25.81 -12.51
C THR A 13 6.48 -27.34 -12.43
N ALA A 14 6.66 -27.88 -11.23
CA ALA A 14 6.67 -29.32 -10.97
C ALA A 14 5.28 -29.98 -11.15
N TYR A 15 4.18 -29.24 -11.02
CA TYR A 15 2.82 -29.81 -11.04
C TYR A 15 1.81 -29.03 -11.89
N ARG A 16 2.22 -27.94 -12.54
CA ARG A 16 1.40 -27.23 -13.54
C ARG A 16 2.25 -26.87 -14.75
N SER A 17 1.65 -26.93 -15.94
CA SER A 17 2.38 -26.60 -17.16
C SER A 17 2.58 -25.08 -17.29
N VAL A 18 3.74 -24.68 -17.83
CA VAL A 18 4.01 -23.27 -18.16
C VAL A 18 3.04 -22.75 -19.23
N ASP A 19 2.60 -23.63 -20.14
CA ASP A 19 1.66 -23.28 -21.20
C ASP A 19 0.27 -22.94 -20.66
N GLU A 20 -0.21 -23.66 -19.63
CA GLU A 20 -1.47 -23.32 -18.96
C GLU A 20 -1.39 -21.94 -18.29
N VAL A 21 -0.30 -21.66 -17.57
CA VAL A 21 -0.10 -20.35 -16.92
C VAL A 21 -0.06 -19.24 -17.97
N ARG A 22 0.68 -19.44 -19.06
CA ARG A 22 0.79 -18.47 -20.16
C ARG A 22 -0.56 -18.23 -20.84
N TYR A 23 -1.35 -19.28 -21.05
CA TYR A 23 -2.71 -19.14 -21.60
C TYR A 23 -3.57 -18.19 -20.76
N TRP A 24 -3.56 -18.34 -19.44
CA TRP A 24 -4.34 -17.48 -18.55
C TRP A 24 -3.76 -16.06 -18.43
N ASP A 25 -2.44 -15.91 -18.46
CA ASP A 25 -1.76 -14.62 -18.43
C ASP A 25 -2.00 -13.80 -19.71
N GLU A 26 -2.05 -14.44 -20.87
CA GLU A 26 -2.25 -13.73 -22.14
C GLU A 26 -3.74 -13.49 -22.45
N ARG A 27 -4.61 -14.48 -22.18
CA ARG A 27 -6.00 -14.42 -22.64
C ARG A 27 -7.00 -13.89 -21.62
N ASP A 28 -6.78 -14.12 -20.33
CA ASP A 28 -7.76 -13.79 -19.29
C ASP A 28 -7.12 -13.10 -18.08
N HIS A 29 -6.12 -12.24 -18.33
CA HIS A 29 -5.54 -11.43 -17.29
C HIS A 29 -6.50 -10.28 -16.92
N PRO A 30 -6.93 -10.15 -15.66
CA PRO A 30 -7.97 -9.19 -15.27
C PRO A 30 -7.55 -7.73 -15.55
N ILE A 31 -6.27 -7.40 -15.32
CA ILE A 31 -5.74 -6.05 -15.62
C ILE A 31 -5.72 -5.80 -17.13
N ALA A 32 -5.38 -6.80 -17.95
CA ALA A 32 -5.36 -6.64 -19.40
C ALA A 32 -6.78 -6.49 -19.96
N ARG A 33 -7.73 -7.27 -19.45
CA ARG A 33 -9.16 -7.14 -19.78
C ARG A 33 -9.69 -5.75 -19.47
N LEU A 34 -9.38 -5.22 -18.29
CA LEU A 34 -9.75 -3.85 -17.94
C LEU A 34 -9.09 -2.83 -18.87
N LYS A 35 -7.79 -2.98 -19.15
CA LYS A 35 -7.07 -2.13 -20.11
C LYS A 35 -7.77 -2.11 -21.46
N TYR A 36 -8.08 -3.26 -22.05
CA TYR A 36 -8.75 -3.34 -23.36
C TYR A 36 -10.13 -2.68 -23.34
N TYR A 37 -10.90 -2.87 -22.27
CA TYR A 37 -12.17 -2.19 -22.10
C TYR A 37 -11.99 -0.66 -22.10
N LEU A 38 -11.05 -0.12 -21.34
CA LEU A 38 -10.81 1.33 -21.26
C LEU A 38 -10.27 1.91 -22.58
N VAL A 39 -9.43 1.18 -23.29
CA VAL A 39 -8.93 1.56 -24.62
C VAL A 39 -10.08 1.58 -25.64
N SER A 40 -10.99 0.60 -25.59
CA SER A 40 -12.17 0.58 -26.47
C SER A 40 -13.11 1.77 -26.27
N LYS A 41 -13.09 2.37 -25.07
CA LYS A 41 -13.83 3.59 -24.72
C LYS A 41 -13.04 4.88 -25.01
N GLY A 42 -11.79 4.79 -25.44
CA GLY A 42 -10.90 5.93 -25.65
C GLY A 42 -10.43 6.62 -24.36
N TRP A 43 -10.65 6.00 -23.19
CA TRP A 43 -10.25 6.57 -21.90
C TRP A 43 -8.78 6.28 -21.56
N TRP A 44 -8.23 5.24 -22.16
CA TRP A 44 -6.87 4.77 -21.93
C TRP A 44 -6.10 4.59 -23.25
N ASP A 45 -4.78 4.68 -23.17
CA ASP A 45 -3.85 4.50 -24.28
C ASP A 45 -2.49 4.01 -23.75
N ASP A 46 -1.61 3.57 -24.66
CA ASP A 46 -0.31 3.02 -24.27
C ASP A 46 0.64 4.07 -23.68
N ALA A 47 0.46 5.35 -24.02
CA ALA A 47 1.26 6.43 -23.44
C ALA A 47 0.91 6.65 -21.97
N LYS A 48 -0.39 6.68 -21.63
CA LYS A 48 -0.89 6.72 -20.25
C LYS A 48 -0.48 5.48 -19.46
N GLU A 49 -0.59 4.29 -20.04
CA GLU A 49 -0.15 3.04 -19.41
C GLU A 49 1.33 3.11 -19.02
N LYS A 50 2.18 3.55 -19.96
CA LYS A 50 3.63 3.67 -19.74
C LYS A 50 3.94 4.71 -18.67
N ALA A 51 3.35 5.90 -18.76
CA ALA A 51 3.54 6.96 -17.78
C ALA A 51 3.09 6.53 -16.38
N TRP A 52 1.94 5.87 -16.29
CA TRP A 52 1.40 5.36 -15.03
C TRP A 52 2.31 4.29 -14.42
N LYS A 53 2.80 3.33 -15.21
CA LYS A 53 3.74 2.31 -14.71
C LYS A 53 5.05 2.91 -14.21
N GLU A 54 5.61 3.86 -14.94
CA GLU A 54 6.85 4.52 -14.56
C GLU A 54 6.68 5.31 -13.27
N GLN A 55 5.57 6.04 -13.15
CA GLN A 55 5.22 6.77 -11.94
C GLN A 55 5.10 5.82 -10.73
N ASN A 56 4.36 4.71 -10.86
CA ASN A 56 4.20 3.76 -9.75
C ASN A 56 5.52 3.12 -9.33
N LYS A 57 6.39 2.76 -10.29
CA LYS A 57 7.72 2.22 -9.98
C LYS A 57 8.56 3.21 -9.18
N LYS A 58 8.55 4.48 -9.61
CA LYS A 58 9.26 5.57 -8.94
C LYS A 58 8.72 5.76 -7.52
N GLU A 59 7.40 5.81 -7.35
CA GLU A 59 6.76 5.96 -6.04
C GLU A 59 7.12 4.81 -5.08
N ILE A 60 7.12 3.57 -5.56
CA ILE A 60 7.53 2.41 -4.75
C ILE A 60 9.01 2.51 -4.34
N ALA A 61 9.90 2.84 -5.28
CA ALA A 61 11.33 2.98 -5.00
C ALA A 61 11.60 4.09 -3.98
N GLU A 62 10.99 5.26 -4.16
CA GLU A 62 11.11 6.40 -3.23
C GLU A 62 10.63 6.03 -1.83
N CYS A 63 9.48 5.34 -1.70
CA CYS A 63 8.97 4.88 -0.41
C CYS A 63 9.98 3.97 0.31
N ILE A 64 10.66 3.07 -0.40
CA ILE A 64 11.60 2.10 0.18
C ILE A 64 12.92 2.76 0.56
N GLU A 65 13.46 3.62 -0.30
CA GLU A 65 14.79 4.21 -0.14
C GLU A 65 14.84 5.39 0.83
N THR A 66 13.74 6.15 0.96
CA THR A 66 13.74 7.41 1.73
C THR A 66 12.78 7.38 2.93
N PRO A 67 13.27 7.12 4.15
CA PRO A 67 12.49 7.27 5.38
C PRO A 67 11.94 8.70 5.58
N ARG A 68 12.53 9.70 4.92
CA ARG A 68 12.21 11.12 5.04
C ARG A 68 10.96 11.55 4.25
N TYR A 69 10.54 10.79 3.23
CA TYR A 69 9.35 11.11 2.42
C TYR A 69 8.09 11.31 3.27
N ILE A 70 7.90 10.44 4.28
CA ILE A 70 6.76 10.52 5.20
C ILE A 70 6.77 11.83 6.01
N VAL A 71 7.94 12.27 6.47
CA VAL A 71 8.07 13.51 7.27
C VAL A 71 7.71 14.75 6.43
N GLU A 72 8.09 14.77 5.15
CA GLU A 72 7.74 15.86 4.24
C GLU A 72 6.24 15.85 3.90
N GLN A 73 5.63 14.68 3.68
CA GLN A 73 4.19 14.58 3.43
C GLN A 73 3.34 14.91 4.67
N GLU A 74 3.76 14.47 5.87
CA GLU A 74 3.13 14.87 7.14
C GLU A 74 3.19 16.38 7.34
N HIS A 75 4.33 17.01 7.02
CA HIS A 75 4.48 18.45 7.13
C HIS A 75 3.58 19.21 6.14
N ILE A 76 3.34 18.67 4.94
CA ILE A 76 2.39 19.21 3.96
C ILE A 76 0.96 19.08 4.49
N VAL A 77 0.59 17.92 5.05
CA VAL A 77 -0.74 17.70 5.65
C VAL A 77 -0.97 18.68 6.81
N THR A 78 0.00 18.85 7.71
CA THR A 78 -0.10 19.82 8.82
C THR A 78 -0.26 21.26 8.31
N LYS A 79 0.49 21.66 7.27
CA LYS A 79 0.36 22.99 6.64
C LYS A 79 -1.00 23.20 5.95
N ILE A 80 -1.54 22.16 5.33
CA ILE A 80 -2.85 22.19 4.69
C ILE A 80 -3.95 22.36 5.75
N LEU A 81 -3.90 21.56 6.82
CA LEU A 81 -4.88 21.61 7.91
C LEU A 81 -4.81 22.92 8.70
N SER A 82 -3.61 23.47 8.92
CA SER A 82 -3.44 24.77 9.56
C SER A 82 -4.00 25.93 8.72
N ASN A 83 -3.85 25.86 7.39
CA ASN A 83 -4.38 26.88 6.48
C ASN A 83 -5.92 26.84 6.35
N GLN A 84 -6.58 25.76 6.77
CA GLN A 84 -8.04 25.64 6.81
C GLN A 84 -8.66 25.97 8.18
N GLY A 85 -7.85 26.41 9.16
CA GLY A 85 -8.34 26.79 10.49
C GLY A 85 -8.68 25.61 11.41
N LEU A 86 -8.35 24.37 11.03
CA LEU A 86 -8.44 23.20 11.91
C LEU A 86 -7.21 23.11 12.82
N VAL A 87 -7.16 23.97 13.85
CA VAL A 87 -6.15 23.89 14.91
C VAL A 87 -6.48 22.76 15.90
N GLU A 88 -5.58 21.78 15.95
CA GLU A 88 -5.21 20.80 17.00
C GLU A 88 -6.25 20.08 17.89
N GLY A 89 -7.51 20.50 17.99
CA GLY A 89 -8.51 19.87 18.85
C GLY A 89 -9.25 18.68 18.23
N VAL A 90 -9.14 18.50 16.91
CA VAL A 90 -10.03 17.61 16.13
C VAL A 90 -9.35 16.28 15.74
N LEU A 91 -8.03 16.19 15.94
CA LEU A 91 -7.17 15.11 15.48
C LEU A 91 -7.37 13.75 16.17
N ARG A 92 -8.33 13.61 17.09
CA ARG A 92 -8.64 12.31 17.74
C ARG A 92 -10.01 11.72 17.45
N HIS A 93 -10.93 12.43 16.78
CA HIS A 93 -12.32 11.94 16.70
C HIS A 93 -13.08 12.13 15.39
N ILE A 94 -12.53 12.71 14.32
CA ILE A 94 -13.24 12.69 13.03
C ILE A 94 -12.92 11.38 12.29
N ILE A 95 -13.58 10.32 12.76
CA ILE A 95 -14.13 9.30 11.89
C ILE A 95 -15.49 9.85 11.44
N PHE A 96 -15.65 10.07 10.13
CA PHE A 96 -16.90 10.01 9.39
C PHE A 96 -18.18 10.49 10.13
N SER A 97 -18.56 11.76 9.96
CA SER A 97 -19.93 12.16 9.57
C SER A 97 -20.09 13.69 9.53
N ASP A 98 -20.60 14.16 8.39
CA ASP A 98 -21.51 15.30 8.23
C ASP A 98 -21.04 16.72 8.62
N VAL A 99 -20.58 17.50 7.62
CA VAL A 99 -20.91 18.93 7.48
C VAL A 99 -21.07 19.33 6.00
N LEU A 100 -22.32 19.27 5.53
CA LEU A 100 -23.08 20.23 4.71
C LEU A 100 -22.38 21.12 3.63
N THR A 101 -22.51 20.67 2.37
CA THR A 101 -23.34 21.26 1.28
C THR A 101 -23.21 22.71 0.76
N ASP A 102 -22.05 23.38 0.74
CA ASP A 102 -21.95 24.65 -0.05
C ASP A 102 -20.58 25.00 -0.69
N ILE A 103 -19.77 23.99 -1.08
CA ILE A 103 -18.47 24.17 -1.76
C ILE A 103 -18.30 23.10 -2.86
N SER A 104 -19.13 23.12 -3.90
CA SER A 104 -19.41 21.91 -4.70
C SER A 104 -18.31 21.41 -5.66
N LEU A 105 -17.16 22.06 -5.80
CA LEU A 105 -16.03 21.54 -6.61
C LEU A 105 -14.67 21.64 -5.91
N ALA A 106 -14.38 22.75 -5.22
CA ALA A 106 -13.13 22.90 -4.48
C ALA A 106 -13.08 21.97 -3.25
N GLY A 107 -14.21 21.76 -2.57
CA GLY A 107 -14.32 20.81 -1.46
C GLY A 107 -14.14 19.37 -1.93
N LEU A 108 -14.78 18.99 -3.05
CA LEU A 108 -14.63 17.65 -3.64
C LEU A 108 -13.20 17.38 -4.12
N TYR A 109 -12.58 18.36 -4.77
CA TYR A 109 -11.19 18.25 -5.24
C TYR A 109 -10.20 18.14 -4.07
N PHE A 110 -10.46 18.88 -3.00
CA PHE A 110 -9.68 18.80 -1.78
C PHE A 110 -9.81 17.43 -1.11
N GLU A 111 -11.03 16.95 -0.94
CA GLU A 111 -11.32 15.64 -0.34
C GLU A 111 -10.64 14.49 -1.10
N VAL A 112 -10.76 14.49 -2.43
CA VAL A 112 -10.14 13.48 -3.29
C VAL A 112 -8.60 13.53 -3.20
N LYS A 113 -8.00 14.73 -3.20
CA LYS A 113 -6.56 14.87 -3.05
C LYS A 113 -6.09 14.47 -1.66
N PHE A 114 -6.83 14.83 -0.62
CA PHE A 114 -6.51 14.50 0.76
C PHE A 114 -6.54 12.98 0.98
N GLN A 115 -7.59 12.31 0.48
CA GLN A 115 -7.69 10.86 0.51
C GLN A 115 -6.52 10.18 -0.22
N GLN A 116 -6.17 10.68 -1.41
CA GLN A 116 -5.04 10.16 -2.19
C GLN A 116 -3.70 10.36 -1.48
N ILE A 117 -3.52 11.47 -0.75
CA ILE A 117 -2.31 11.74 0.06
C ILE A 117 -2.25 10.76 1.24
N ILE A 118 -3.36 10.54 1.95
CA ILE A 118 -3.42 9.58 3.07
C ILE A 118 -3.08 8.17 2.59
N GLU A 119 -3.67 7.73 1.49
CA GLU A 119 -3.39 6.40 0.91
C GLU A 119 -1.91 6.23 0.58
N LYS A 120 -1.27 7.25 -0.02
CA LYS A 120 0.17 7.23 -0.29
C LYS A 120 1.01 7.19 0.98
N ILE A 121 0.67 7.96 2.01
CA ILE A 121 1.38 7.95 3.29
C ILE A 121 1.28 6.58 3.94
N LEU A 122 0.09 5.98 4.00
CA LEU A 122 -0.13 4.66 4.55
C LEU A 122 0.62 3.58 3.77
N PHE A 123 0.60 3.65 2.44
CA PHE A 123 1.33 2.74 1.56
C PHE A 123 2.84 2.81 1.80
N CYS A 124 3.44 4.01 1.83
CA CYS A 124 4.87 4.14 2.13
C CYS A 124 5.21 3.66 3.55
N ARG A 125 4.39 3.97 4.56
CA ARG A 125 4.59 3.49 5.95
C ARG A 125 4.63 1.97 6.01
N PHE A 126 3.71 1.31 5.30
CA PHE A 126 3.66 -0.15 5.22
C PHE A 126 4.94 -0.71 4.63
N LEU A 127 5.36 -0.25 3.44
CA LEU A 127 6.57 -0.74 2.77
C LEU A 127 7.83 -0.54 3.62
N GLN A 128 7.96 0.62 4.27
CA GLN A 128 9.08 0.89 5.17
C GLN A 128 9.06 0.01 6.41
N ALA A 129 7.88 -0.30 6.96
CA ALA A 129 7.77 -1.21 8.10
C ALA A 129 8.29 -2.61 7.74
N PHE A 130 7.95 -3.13 6.56
CA PHE A 130 8.50 -4.38 6.04
C PHE A 130 10.03 -4.31 5.89
N ALA A 131 10.55 -3.28 5.21
CA ALA A 131 11.99 -3.12 5.00
C ALA A 131 12.78 -3.00 6.31
N ARG A 132 12.19 -2.41 7.37
CA ARG A 132 12.79 -2.34 8.70
C ARG A 132 12.69 -3.67 9.45
N ALA A 133 11.55 -4.36 9.35
CA ALA A 133 11.32 -5.65 9.99
C ALA A 133 12.28 -6.71 9.46
N GLU A 134 12.55 -6.74 8.15
CA GLU A 134 13.52 -7.64 7.53
C GLU A 134 14.95 -7.46 8.07
N LYS A 135 15.31 -6.24 8.49
CA LYS A 135 16.62 -5.92 9.07
C LYS A 135 16.70 -6.16 10.58
N LYS A 136 15.58 -6.49 11.24
CA LYS A 136 15.54 -6.70 12.68
C LYS A 136 16.28 -7.98 13.02
N LEU A 137 17.18 -7.91 14.00
CA LEU A 137 17.85 -9.11 14.53
C LEU A 137 16.81 -10.09 15.10
N LYS A 138 17.11 -11.38 14.99
CA LYS A 138 16.28 -12.43 15.60
C LYS A 138 16.19 -12.17 17.11
N PRO A 139 15.02 -12.40 17.74
CA PRO A 139 14.87 -12.26 19.18
C PRO A 139 15.81 -13.21 19.92
N ASN A 140 16.11 -12.89 21.18
CA ASN A 140 16.90 -13.77 22.02
C ASN A 140 16.16 -15.12 22.17
N TRP A 141 16.88 -16.23 22.12
CA TRP A 141 16.29 -17.57 22.22
C TRP A 141 15.49 -17.77 23.53
N THR A 142 15.86 -17.08 24.62
CA THR A 142 15.12 -17.08 25.90
C THR A 142 13.68 -16.57 25.76
N GLU A 143 13.37 -15.80 24.72
CA GLU A 143 12.01 -15.30 24.49
C GLU A 143 11.06 -16.35 23.91
N LEU A 144 11.59 -17.45 23.36
CA LEU A 144 10.80 -18.52 22.72
C LEU A 144 9.77 -19.16 23.66
N PHE A 145 10.04 -19.14 24.97
CA PHE A 145 9.24 -19.86 25.98
C PHE A 145 8.36 -18.94 26.84
N LYS A 146 8.46 -17.62 26.68
CA LYS A 146 7.80 -16.64 27.57
C LYS A 146 6.27 -16.68 27.51
N ASP A 147 5.69 -17.02 26.35
CA ASP A 147 4.23 -17.03 26.13
C ASP A 147 3.62 -18.45 26.05
N VAL A 148 4.42 -19.49 26.31
CA VAL A 148 3.95 -20.89 26.25
C VAL A 148 3.30 -21.31 27.56
N TYR A 149 3.79 -20.80 28.69
CA TYR A 149 3.32 -21.15 30.02
C TYR A 149 2.88 -19.89 30.77
N HIS A 150 1.81 -20.02 31.57
CA HIS A 150 1.38 -18.93 32.46
C HIS A 150 2.48 -18.58 33.49
N GLU A 151 3.22 -19.60 33.94
CA GLU A 151 4.42 -19.45 34.76
C GLU A 151 5.52 -20.36 34.22
N MET A 152 6.75 -19.84 34.11
CA MET A 152 7.88 -20.58 33.54
C MET A 152 8.32 -21.75 34.44
N PRO A 153 8.22 -23.02 33.96
CA PRO A 153 8.66 -24.19 34.71
C PRO A 153 10.15 -24.09 35.07
N GLN A 154 10.53 -24.59 36.24
CA GLN A 154 11.91 -24.42 36.77
C GLN A 154 13.00 -25.00 35.86
N HIS A 155 12.68 -26.01 35.04
CA HIS A 155 13.61 -26.64 34.10
C HIS A 155 13.77 -25.87 32.77
N LEU A 156 12.98 -24.82 32.54
CA LEU A 156 13.02 -23.92 31.37
C LEU A 156 13.43 -22.49 31.74
N ARG A 157 13.72 -22.22 33.03
CA ARG A 157 14.19 -20.92 33.53
C ARG A 157 15.67 -20.71 33.25
#